data_AF-A0A3D2TG29-F1
#
_entry.id   AF-A0A3D2TG29-F1
#
_cell.length_a   1.000
_cell.length_b   1.000
_cell.length_c   1.000
_cell.angle_alpha   90.00
_cell.angle_beta   90.00
_cell.angle_gamma   90.00
#
_symmetry.space_group_name_H-M   'P 1'
#
loop_
_entity.id
_entity.type
_entity.pdbx_description
1 polymer ?
#
loop_
_entity_poly.entity_id
_entity_poly.type
_entity_poly.pdbx_seq_one_letter_code
_entity_poly.pdbx_strand_id
1 'polypeptide(L)'
;MASPFRIFRKYQKAFLAIAAVLAMVIFVFADLLTSAVFSSRGEGKRRGMTVASWDGGSMTGHEMESLTQRRTWISNFLARLQQTGAQKVRDSGGTPMQPQVPNLILSQNLNMLQVSGGCINTRILSQLAKDAGISISNGQINDYLEALSFGQLSDGQIINLLTRGNKTNQQQQVEQLFAGLRELLLGNTYITSYYSALECVTPEERWQDWRRINERISVEATILPATQFVSKVPEPTELELRQFYDEYKNQVDNTNQWVSGRALPSPDPGFKVPRRVRLQYLLGDIETKTLAIIDDVAEADIVDFYENNKDQMFVQSESTASEVDAEDPAEQPGDEDNNEATEVSDANANES
;
A
#
# COMPACT_ATOMS: atom_id res chain seq x y z
N MET A 1 31.17 77.97 17.66
CA MET A 1 30.90 76.57 17.24
C MET A 1 30.81 76.53 15.73
N ALA A 2 31.80 75.94 15.05
CA ALA A 2 31.83 75.88 13.59
C ALA A 2 30.91 74.76 13.10
N SER A 3 29.87 75.12 12.35
CA SER A 3 28.90 74.15 11.80
C SER A 3 29.59 73.21 10.80
N PRO A 4 29.41 71.88 10.92
CA PRO A 4 30.07 70.88 10.07
C PRO A 4 29.53 70.85 8.62
N PHE A 5 28.52 71.66 8.29
CA PHE A 5 27.83 71.64 7.00
C PHE A 5 28.40 72.58 5.94
N ARG A 6 29.53 73.25 6.21
CA ARG A 6 30.10 74.23 5.27
C ARG A 6 30.68 73.58 4.01
N ILE A 7 31.22 72.37 4.14
CA ILE A 7 31.72 71.56 3.01
C ILE A 7 30.56 71.02 2.17
N PHE A 8 29.48 70.58 2.82
CA PHE A 8 28.27 70.06 2.18
C PHE A 8 27.59 71.10 1.27
N ARG A 9 27.49 72.37 1.71
CA ARG A 9 26.92 73.43 0.86
C ARG A 9 27.82 73.82 -0.31
N LYS A 10 29.15 73.80 -0.14
CA LYS A 10 30.10 74.20 -1.19
C LYS A 10 30.09 73.23 -2.38
N TYR A 11 29.84 71.95 -2.13
CA TYR A 11 29.84 70.90 -3.16
C TYR A 11 28.48 70.23 -3.35
N GLN A 12 27.39 70.87 -2.94
CA GLN A 12 26.04 70.28 -2.96
C GLN A 12 25.64 69.73 -4.33
N LYS A 13 25.99 70.43 -5.42
CA LYS A 13 25.71 69.98 -6.79
C LYS A 13 26.53 68.76 -7.21
N ALA A 14 27.79 68.70 -6.81
CA ALA A 14 28.66 67.56 -7.09
C ALA A 14 28.24 66.32 -6.29
N PHE A 15 27.85 66.51 -5.02
CA PHE A 15 27.34 65.44 -4.17
C PHE A 15 26.02 64.87 -4.70
N LEU A 16 25.11 65.72 -5.20
CA LEU A 16 23.86 65.28 -5.84
C LEU A 16 24.11 64.47 -7.11
N ALA A 17 25.06 64.90 -7.95
CA ALA A 17 25.43 64.17 -9.16
C ALA A 17 26.04 62.79 -8.83
N ILE A 18 26.94 62.73 -7.85
CA ILE A 18 27.55 61.46 -7.41
C ILE A 18 26.50 60.54 -6.77
N ALA A 19 25.60 61.09 -5.94
CA ALA A 19 24.52 60.32 -5.35
C ALA A 19 23.53 59.78 -6.39
N ALA A 20 23.24 60.54 -7.45
CA ALA A 20 22.38 60.09 -8.54
C ALA A 20 23.02 58.95 -9.36
N VAL A 21 24.33 59.06 -9.66
CA VAL A 21 25.08 57.98 -10.33
C VAL A 21 25.14 56.74 -9.44
N LEU A 22 25.41 56.91 -8.14
CA LEU A 22 25.46 55.82 -7.18
C LEU A 22 24.09 55.16 -6.99
N ALA A 23 23.00 55.93 -7.03
CA ALA A 23 21.64 55.41 -7.02
C ALA A 23 21.30 54.62 -8.30
N MET A 24 21.74 55.08 -9.48
CA MET A 24 21.60 54.32 -10.73
C MET A 24 22.36 52.99 -10.67
N VAL A 25 23.59 52.99 -10.14
CA VAL A 25 24.38 51.76 -9.95
C VAL A 25 23.70 50.82 -8.96
N ILE A 26 23.22 51.32 -7.82
CA ILE A 26 22.46 50.52 -6.87
C ILE A 26 21.20 49.96 -7.55
N PHE A 27 20.47 50.72 -8.36
CA PHE A 27 19.23 50.22 -8.97
C PHE A 27 19.48 49.14 -10.04
N VAL A 28 20.57 49.25 -10.80
CA VAL A 28 20.97 48.26 -11.82
C VAL A 28 21.52 46.98 -11.20
N PHE A 29 22.26 47.10 -10.09
CA PHE A 29 22.85 45.95 -9.40
C PHE A 29 22.07 45.49 -8.18
N ALA A 30 21.00 46.18 -7.78
CA ALA A 30 20.17 45.83 -6.64
C ALA A 30 19.58 44.44 -6.85
N ASP A 31 19.11 44.11 -8.04
CA ASP A 31 18.49 42.82 -8.34
C ASP A 31 19.52 41.66 -8.29
N LEU A 32 20.76 41.93 -8.68
CA LEU A 32 21.90 41.00 -8.57
C LEU A 32 22.41 40.85 -7.12
N LEU A 33 22.37 41.92 -6.33
CA LEU A 33 22.78 41.90 -4.91
C LEU A 33 21.67 41.36 -4.00
N THR A 34 20.40 41.66 -4.26
CA THR A 34 19.27 41.08 -3.51
C THR A 34 19.15 39.59 -3.80
N SER A 35 19.31 39.15 -5.05
CA SER A 35 19.33 37.71 -5.37
C SER A 35 20.50 36.96 -4.72
N ALA A 36 21.67 37.57 -4.56
CA ALA A 36 22.84 36.97 -3.89
C ALA A 36 22.82 37.06 -2.34
N VAL A 37 22.17 38.08 -1.77
CA VAL A 37 22.12 38.32 -0.32
C VAL A 37 20.89 37.70 0.33
N PHE A 38 19.73 37.65 -0.36
CA PHE A 38 18.56 36.92 0.11
C PHE A 38 18.69 35.40 -0.01
N SER A 39 19.55 34.90 -0.92
CA SER A 39 19.88 33.47 -1.00
C SER A 39 20.87 33.01 0.08
N SER A 40 21.78 33.86 0.57
CA SER A 40 22.86 33.39 1.48
C SER A 40 22.67 33.69 2.97
N ARG A 41 21.79 34.62 3.38
CA ARG A 41 21.75 35.07 4.79
C ARG A 41 20.63 34.51 5.67
N GLY A 42 19.69 33.73 5.12
CA GLY A 42 18.54 33.16 5.87
C GLY A 42 18.44 31.63 5.89
N GLU A 43 19.16 30.94 5.02
CA GLU A 43 18.97 29.50 4.77
C GLU A 43 19.91 28.63 5.63
N GLY A 44 21.15 29.07 5.86
CA GLY A 44 22.16 28.31 6.61
C GLY A 44 21.85 28.08 8.10
N LYS A 45 21.19 29.04 8.77
CA LYS A 45 20.86 28.93 10.20
C LYS A 45 19.55 28.16 10.46
N ARG A 46 18.67 28.05 9.46
CA ARG A 46 17.45 27.22 9.50
C ARG A 46 17.73 25.76 9.13
N ARG A 47 18.70 25.50 8.24
CA ARG A 47 19.11 24.14 7.82
C ARG A 47 19.62 23.26 8.97
N GLY A 48 20.28 23.83 9.99
CA GLY A 48 20.80 23.09 11.14
C GLY A 48 19.86 23.04 12.36
N MET A 49 18.63 23.55 12.25
CA MET A 49 17.69 23.52 13.39
C MET A 49 17.11 22.11 13.54
N THR A 50 17.24 21.55 14.74
CA THR A 50 16.56 20.31 15.13
C THR A 50 15.06 20.54 15.11
N VAL A 51 14.33 19.76 14.30
CA VAL A 51 12.86 19.84 14.15
C VAL A 51 12.15 18.72 14.90
N ALA A 52 12.85 17.63 15.19
CA ALA A 52 12.32 16.50 15.96
C ALA A 52 13.44 15.85 16.80
N SER A 53 13.08 15.37 17.99
CA SER A 53 13.96 14.56 18.84
C SER A 53 13.15 13.44 19.51
N TRP A 54 13.75 12.28 19.65
CA TRP A 54 13.18 11.12 20.34
C TRP A 54 14.28 10.40 21.12
N ASP A 55 13.88 9.43 21.95
CA ASP A 55 14.85 8.59 22.66
C ASP A 55 15.65 7.76 21.65
N GLY A 56 16.95 8.05 21.52
CA GLY A 56 17.83 7.45 20.52
C GLY A 56 18.16 8.30 19.29
N GLY A 57 17.68 9.55 19.17
CA GLY A 57 18.11 10.41 18.07
C GLY A 57 17.47 11.80 17.98
N SER A 58 18.03 12.62 17.09
CA SER A 58 17.42 13.89 16.69
C SER A 58 17.53 14.07 15.18
N MET A 59 16.65 14.89 14.63
CA MET A 59 16.55 15.15 13.19
C MET A 59 16.47 16.64 12.92
N THR A 60 17.28 17.09 11.98
CA THR A 60 17.29 18.47 11.48
C THR A 60 16.19 18.70 10.44
N GLY A 61 15.83 19.97 10.23
CA GLY A 61 14.85 20.33 9.20
C GLY A 61 15.26 19.86 7.80
N HIS A 62 16.55 19.92 7.49
CA HIS A 62 17.07 19.45 6.21
C HIS A 62 16.94 17.92 6.04
N GLU A 63 17.25 17.16 7.09
CA GLU A 63 17.07 15.70 7.07
C GLU A 63 15.58 15.33 6.92
N MET A 64 14.68 15.99 7.67
CA MET A 64 13.24 15.76 7.56
C MET A 64 12.72 16.04 6.14
N GLU A 65 13.19 17.14 5.53
CA GLU A 65 12.81 17.48 4.17
C GLU A 65 13.34 16.46 3.16
N SER A 66 14.59 16.02 3.30
CA SER A 66 15.16 14.96 2.45
C SER A 66 14.40 13.64 2.57
N LEU A 67 13.99 13.25 3.79
CA LEU A 67 13.17 12.06 4.03
C LEU A 67 11.79 12.17 3.40
N THR A 68 11.16 13.35 3.53
CA THR A 68 9.84 13.62 2.97
C THR A 68 9.86 13.59 1.43
N GLN A 69 10.90 14.19 0.82
CA GLN A 69 11.11 14.13 -0.63
C GLN A 69 11.33 12.69 -1.09
N ARG A 70 12.19 11.93 -0.40
CA ARG A 70 12.42 10.50 -0.69
C ARG A 70 11.13 9.69 -0.57
N ARG A 71 10.35 9.87 0.50
CA ARG A 71 9.07 9.17 0.74
C ARG A 71 8.06 9.45 -0.39
N THR A 72 7.98 10.70 -0.83
CA THR A 72 7.10 11.13 -1.92
C THR A 72 7.54 10.53 -3.25
N TRP A 73 8.85 10.54 -3.53
CA TRP A 73 9.41 9.93 -4.73
C TRP A 73 9.14 8.42 -4.80
N ILE A 74 9.38 7.68 -3.71
CA ILE A 74 9.07 6.25 -3.60
C ILE A 74 7.57 6.02 -3.81
N SER A 75 6.71 6.78 -3.11
CA SER A 75 5.26 6.69 -3.26
C SER A 75 4.80 6.84 -4.71
N ASN A 76 5.32 7.85 -5.40
CA ASN A 76 4.97 8.12 -6.80
C ASN A 76 5.51 7.05 -7.74
N PHE A 77 6.63 6.41 -7.42
CA PHE A 77 7.12 5.24 -8.14
C PHE A 77 6.20 4.03 -7.92
N LEU A 78 5.88 3.69 -6.67
CA LEU A 78 5.00 2.56 -6.33
C LEU A 78 3.60 2.72 -6.94
N ALA A 79 3.03 3.93 -6.91
CA ALA A 79 1.73 4.22 -7.53
C ALA A 79 1.76 3.96 -9.06
N ARG A 80 2.83 4.40 -9.74
CA ARG A 80 3.02 4.14 -11.17
C ARG A 80 3.22 2.65 -11.45
N LEU A 81 4.05 1.98 -10.65
CA LEU A 81 4.29 0.55 -10.76
C LEU A 81 2.98 -0.25 -10.67
N GLN A 82 2.18 0.02 -9.64
CA GLN A 82 0.89 -0.63 -9.44
C GLN A 82 -0.10 -0.31 -10.57
N GLN A 83 -0.15 0.95 -11.02
CA GLN A 83 -1.04 1.35 -12.10
C GLN A 83 -0.67 0.68 -13.43
N THR A 84 0.61 0.61 -13.77
CA THR A 84 1.08 -0.04 -15.00
C THR A 84 0.84 -1.55 -14.95
N GLY A 85 1.10 -2.20 -13.81
CA GLY A 85 0.80 -3.62 -13.62
C GLY A 85 -0.70 -3.90 -13.75
N ALA A 86 -1.55 -3.09 -13.09
CA ALA A 86 -3.00 -3.21 -13.18
C ALA A 86 -3.53 -2.97 -14.60
N GLN A 87 -2.91 -2.08 -15.37
CA GLN A 87 -3.29 -1.85 -16.76
C GLN A 87 -3.01 -3.09 -17.61
N LYS A 88 -1.82 -3.70 -17.48
CA LYS A 88 -1.50 -4.93 -18.20
C LYS A 88 -2.44 -6.09 -17.88
N VAL A 89 -2.85 -6.25 -16.62
CA VAL A 89 -3.86 -7.25 -16.24
C VAL A 89 -5.18 -7.00 -16.97
N ARG A 90 -5.60 -5.73 -17.14
CA ARG A 90 -6.82 -5.38 -17.87
C ARG A 90 -6.67 -5.63 -19.37
N ASP A 91 -5.52 -5.29 -19.93
CA ASP A 91 -5.22 -5.50 -21.35
C ASP A 91 -5.25 -7.00 -21.70
N SER A 92 -4.86 -7.87 -20.77
CA SER A 92 -4.98 -9.33 -20.90
C SER A 92 -6.37 -9.88 -20.54
N GLY A 93 -7.40 -9.03 -20.43
CA GLY A 93 -8.78 -9.43 -20.11
C GLY A 93 -9.06 -9.80 -18.64
N GLY A 94 -8.11 -9.56 -17.73
CA GLY A 94 -8.23 -9.86 -16.31
C GLY A 94 -8.77 -8.70 -15.46
N THR A 95 -9.14 -8.99 -14.21
CA THR A 95 -9.50 -7.98 -13.21
C THR A 95 -8.40 -7.86 -12.15
N PRO A 96 -7.72 -6.70 -12.02
CA PRO A 96 -6.67 -6.53 -11.03
C PRO A 96 -7.23 -6.58 -9.60
N MET A 97 -6.83 -7.58 -8.83
CA MET A 97 -7.18 -7.75 -7.41
C MET A 97 -6.21 -6.98 -6.51
N GLN A 98 -6.66 -6.51 -5.33
CA GLN A 98 -5.73 -5.82 -4.42
C GLN A 98 -4.53 -6.73 -4.05
N PRO A 99 -3.28 -6.27 -4.27
CA PRO A 99 -2.09 -7.01 -3.88
C PRO A 99 -2.09 -7.29 -2.38
N GLN A 100 -1.73 -8.51 -1.99
CA GLN A 100 -1.61 -8.95 -0.59
C GLN A 100 -0.27 -8.49 0.03
N VAL A 101 0.12 -7.24 -0.24
CA VAL A 101 1.34 -6.63 0.30
C VAL A 101 1.02 -5.29 0.95
N PRO A 102 1.84 -4.82 1.90
CA PRO A 102 1.61 -3.54 2.56
C PRO A 102 1.45 -2.39 1.56
N ASN A 103 0.38 -1.60 1.73
CA ASN A 103 0.18 -0.41 0.93
C ASN A 103 1.08 0.72 1.42
N LEU A 104 2.22 0.88 0.75
CA LEU A 104 3.19 1.95 1.02
C LEU A 104 2.97 3.19 0.14
N ILE A 105 1.86 3.29 -0.58
CA ILE A 105 1.53 4.47 -1.39
C ILE A 105 0.85 5.52 -0.50
N LEU A 106 1.34 6.76 -0.55
CA LEU A 106 0.73 7.90 0.14
C LEU A 106 -0.66 8.19 -0.44
N SER A 107 -1.61 8.51 0.44
CA SER A 107 -2.91 9.02 0.02
C SER A 107 -2.78 10.41 -0.60
N GLN A 108 -3.60 10.70 -1.62
CA GLN A 108 -3.59 11.96 -2.36
C GLN A 108 -4.03 13.16 -1.50
N ASN A 109 -4.71 12.93 -0.39
CA ASN A 109 -5.27 13.97 0.47
C ASN A 109 -4.33 14.39 1.63
N LEU A 110 -3.09 13.90 1.65
CA LEU A 110 -2.16 14.18 2.75
C LEU A 110 -1.46 15.53 2.55
N ASN A 111 -1.48 16.34 3.60
CA ASN A 111 -0.73 17.59 3.65
C ASN A 111 0.75 17.30 3.96
N MET A 112 1.68 18.17 3.54
CA MET A 112 3.13 17.98 3.75
C MET A 112 3.52 17.74 5.23
N LEU A 113 2.81 18.37 6.17
CA LEU A 113 3.03 18.15 7.60
C LEU A 113 2.69 16.71 8.03
N GLN A 114 1.62 16.14 7.48
CA GLN A 114 1.22 14.75 7.77
C GLN A 114 2.23 13.75 7.17
N VAL A 115 2.72 14.02 5.96
CA VAL A 115 3.76 13.20 5.33
C VAL A 115 5.05 13.24 6.16
N SER A 116 5.46 14.44 6.60
CA SER A 116 6.65 14.63 7.42
C SER A 116 6.56 13.89 8.76
N GLY A 117 5.43 14.03 9.48
CA GLY A 117 5.18 13.30 10.72
C GLY A 117 5.16 11.78 10.52
N GLY A 118 4.56 11.30 9.43
CA GLY A 118 4.57 9.88 9.07
C GLY A 118 5.98 9.35 8.78
N CYS A 119 6.85 10.15 8.17
CA CYS A 119 8.25 9.79 7.92
C CYS A 119 9.03 9.61 9.23
N ILE A 120 8.83 10.50 10.21
CA ILE A 120 9.46 10.38 11.54
C ILE A 120 9.01 9.09 12.23
N ASN A 121 7.71 8.82 12.26
CA ASN A 121 7.20 7.60 12.88
C ASN A 121 7.76 6.34 12.21
N THR A 122 7.78 6.32 10.87
CA THR A 122 8.33 5.19 10.10
C THR A 122 9.82 5.00 10.40
N ARG A 123 10.58 6.09 10.52
CA ARG A 123 12.00 6.05 10.85
C ARG A 123 12.25 5.44 12.24
N ILE A 124 11.47 5.85 13.24
CA ILE A 124 11.56 5.31 14.61
C ILE A 124 11.22 3.83 14.59
N LEU A 125 10.10 3.43 13.97
CA LEU A 125 9.69 2.02 13.88
C LEU A 125 10.74 1.17 13.13
N SER A 126 11.36 1.72 12.09
CA SER A 126 12.42 1.04 11.35
C SER A 126 13.69 0.84 12.21
N GLN A 127 14.02 1.79 13.08
CA GLN A 127 15.13 1.64 14.04
C GLN A 127 14.81 0.54 15.06
N LEU A 128 13.61 0.60 15.66
CA LEU A 128 13.16 -0.43 16.61
C LEU A 128 13.13 -1.83 15.98
N ALA A 129 12.72 -1.94 14.71
CA ALA A 129 12.77 -3.19 13.96
C ALA A 129 14.20 -3.77 13.90
N LYS A 130 15.20 -2.93 13.61
CA LYS A 130 16.60 -3.34 13.55
C LYS A 130 17.14 -3.74 14.91
N ASP A 131 16.78 -2.99 15.95
CA ASP A 131 17.18 -3.30 17.33
C ASP A 131 16.56 -4.61 17.82
N ALA A 132 15.34 -4.92 17.35
CA ALA A 132 14.68 -6.20 17.55
C ALA A 132 15.24 -7.35 16.68
N GLY A 133 16.26 -7.10 15.86
CA GLY A 133 16.87 -8.10 14.99
C GLY A 133 16.09 -8.42 13.71
N ILE A 134 15.07 -7.64 13.36
CA ILE A 134 14.33 -7.79 12.10
C ILE A 134 15.18 -7.22 10.96
N SER A 135 15.30 -7.99 9.88
CA SER A 135 16.00 -7.57 8.67
C SER A 135 15.13 -7.79 7.45
N ILE A 136 15.30 -6.93 6.43
CA ILE A 136 14.62 -7.05 5.14
C ILE A 136 15.70 -7.20 4.06
N SER A 137 15.71 -8.38 3.43
CA SER A 137 16.62 -8.74 2.35
C SER A 137 16.27 -8.04 1.04
N ASN A 138 17.18 -8.03 0.07
CA ASN A 138 16.87 -7.55 -1.29
C ASN A 138 15.81 -8.42 -1.98
N GLY A 139 15.81 -9.74 -1.72
CA GLY A 139 14.80 -10.66 -2.27
C GLY A 139 13.39 -10.27 -1.85
N GLN A 140 13.18 -10.01 -0.55
CA GLN A 140 11.87 -9.56 -0.05
C GLN A 140 11.39 -8.23 -0.64
N ILE A 141 12.32 -7.35 -1.04
CA ILE A 141 11.98 -6.10 -1.74
C ILE A 141 11.56 -6.41 -3.19
N ASN A 142 12.23 -7.34 -3.85
CA ASN A 142 11.83 -7.79 -5.19
C ASN A 142 10.45 -8.45 -5.16
N ASP A 143 10.22 -9.38 -4.22
CA ASP A 143 8.92 -10.04 -4.03
C ASP A 143 7.81 -9.01 -3.79
N TYR A 144 8.09 -7.97 -2.99
CA TYR A 144 7.18 -6.86 -2.76
C TYR A 144 6.85 -6.10 -4.06
N LEU A 145 7.86 -5.75 -4.86
CA LEU A 145 7.68 -5.03 -6.11
C LEU A 145 6.93 -5.86 -7.15
N GLU A 146 7.26 -7.15 -7.25
CA GLU A 146 6.61 -8.11 -8.13
C GLU A 146 5.13 -8.24 -7.77
N ALA A 147 4.81 -8.50 -6.49
CA ALA A 147 3.44 -8.60 -6.01
C ALA A 147 2.65 -7.30 -6.22
N LEU A 148 3.27 -6.14 -5.96
CA LEU A 148 2.63 -4.84 -6.20
C LEU A 148 2.38 -4.58 -7.70
N SER A 149 3.20 -5.14 -8.58
CA SER A 149 3.05 -5.08 -10.04
C SER A 149 2.18 -6.20 -10.63
N PHE A 150 1.54 -7.03 -9.80
CA PHE A 150 0.72 -8.16 -10.22
C PHE A 150 1.49 -9.22 -11.02
N GLY A 151 2.82 -9.29 -10.85
CA GLY A 151 3.70 -10.16 -11.65
C GLY A 151 3.74 -9.80 -13.15
N GLN A 152 3.24 -8.61 -13.55
CA GLN A 152 3.10 -8.25 -14.97
C GLN A 152 4.30 -7.48 -15.55
N LEU A 153 5.27 -7.10 -14.72
CA LEU A 153 6.39 -6.26 -15.11
C LEU A 153 7.71 -6.99 -14.95
N SER A 154 8.52 -6.99 -16.01
CA SER A 154 9.90 -7.48 -15.93
C SER A 154 10.81 -6.46 -15.24
N ASP A 155 11.95 -6.92 -14.71
CA ASP A 155 12.95 -6.05 -14.06
C ASP A 155 13.35 -4.85 -14.92
N GLY A 156 13.53 -5.06 -16.23
CA GLY A 156 13.83 -3.98 -17.16
C GLY A 156 12.72 -2.92 -17.25
N GLN A 157 11.45 -3.35 -17.21
CA GLN A 157 10.30 -2.43 -17.20
C GLN A 157 10.22 -1.66 -15.88
N ILE A 158 10.46 -2.32 -14.74
CA ILE A 158 10.51 -1.70 -13.41
C ILE A 158 11.62 -0.64 -13.37
N ILE A 159 12.81 -0.95 -13.87
CA ILE A 159 13.94 -0.03 -13.95
C ILE A 159 13.63 1.16 -14.87
N ASN A 160 13.00 0.92 -16.03
CA ASN A 160 12.60 1.99 -16.94
C ASN A 160 11.56 2.93 -16.31
N LEU A 161 10.60 2.38 -15.54
CA LEU A 161 9.62 3.15 -14.78
C LEU A 161 10.26 3.98 -13.65
N LEU A 162 11.27 3.43 -12.99
CA LEU A 162 12.05 4.10 -11.94
C LEU A 162 12.82 5.29 -12.51
N THR A 163 13.61 5.03 -13.55
CA THR A 163 14.52 6.01 -14.18
C THR A 163 13.79 7.02 -15.05
N ARG A 164 12.53 6.77 -15.42
CA ARG A 164 11.75 7.60 -16.36
C ARG A 164 12.49 7.81 -17.69
N GLY A 165 13.24 6.79 -18.13
CA GLY A 165 14.06 6.85 -19.33
C GLY A 165 15.43 7.54 -19.18
N ASN A 166 15.77 8.10 -18.01
CA ASN A 166 17.08 8.70 -17.76
C ASN A 166 18.05 7.71 -17.11
N LYS A 167 18.93 7.13 -17.92
CA LYS A 167 19.89 6.10 -17.50
C LYS A 167 21.13 6.63 -16.76
N THR A 168 21.40 7.94 -16.80
CA THR A 168 22.65 8.54 -16.32
C THR A 168 22.95 8.24 -14.84
N ASN A 169 21.91 8.05 -14.01
CA ASN A 169 22.04 7.74 -12.58
C ASN A 169 21.20 6.52 -12.16
N GLN A 170 21.10 5.51 -13.03
CA GLN A 170 20.24 4.35 -12.78
C GLN A 170 20.61 3.60 -11.49
N GLN A 171 21.89 3.26 -11.32
CA GLN A 171 22.35 2.49 -10.15
C GLN A 171 22.05 3.20 -8.83
N GLN A 172 22.32 4.51 -8.75
CA GLN A 172 22.04 5.31 -7.57
C GLN A 172 20.55 5.39 -7.26
N GLN A 173 19.69 5.49 -8.28
CA GLN A 173 18.23 5.49 -8.08
C GLN A 173 17.75 4.13 -7.56
N VAL A 174 18.29 3.03 -8.08
CA VAL A 174 17.96 1.69 -7.59
C VAL A 174 18.40 1.53 -6.13
N GLU A 175 19.61 1.94 -5.79
CA GLU A 175 20.10 1.88 -4.41
C GLU A 175 19.24 2.72 -3.46
N GLN A 176 18.90 3.94 -3.85
CA GLN A 176 18.02 4.83 -3.07
C GLN A 176 16.61 4.26 -2.90
N LEU A 177 16.07 3.62 -3.95
CA LEU A 177 14.79 2.93 -3.89
C LEU A 177 14.85 1.79 -2.87
N PHE A 178 15.84 0.90 -2.98
CA PHE A 178 15.97 -0.26 -2.11
C PHE A 178 16.23 0.13 -0.66
N ALA A 179 17.10 1.11 -0.43
CA ALA A 179 17.35 1.65 0.91
C ALA A 179 16.06 2.24 1.52
N GLY A 180 15.30 2.99 0.74
CA GLY A 180 14.04 3.58 1.18
C GLY A 180 12.95 2.54 1.43
N LEU A 181 12.74 1.60 0.51
CA LEU A 181 11.77 0.51 0.67
C LEU A 181 12.10 -0.39 1.85
N ARG A 182 13.37 -0.71 2.07
CA ARG A 182 13.83 -1.43 3.26
C ARG A 182 13.41 -0.72 4.54
N GLU A 183 13.61 0.60 4.61
CA GLU A 183 13.21 1.39 5.78
C GLU A 183 11.70 1.34 6.01
N LEU A 184 10.90 1.52 4.94
CA LEU A 184 9.44 1.48 5.01
C LEU A 184 8.91 0.09 5.41
N LEU A 185 9.44 -0.97 4.78
CA LEU A 185 9.03 -2.34 5.06
C LEU A 185 9.42 -2.74 6.48
N LEU A 186 10.61 -2.38 6.97
CA LEU A 186 10.99 -2.61 8.37
C LEU A 186 10.00 -1.95 9.34
N GLY A 187 9.69 -0.66 9.12
CA GLY A 187 8.74 0.06 9.98
C GLY A 187 7.35 -0.57 9.94
N ASN A 188 6.89 -0.99 8.76
CA ASN A 188 5.62 -1.68 8.59
C ASN A 188 5.62 -3.07 9.26
N THR A 189 6.62 -3.90 9.02
CA THR A 189 6.72 -5.24 9.61
C THR A 189 6.76 -5.17 11.13
N TYR A 190 7.50 -4.20 11.70
CA TYR A 190 7.54 -4.03 13.15
C TYR A 190 6.17 -3.67 13.73
N ILE A 191 5.48 -2.68 13.17
CA ILE A 191 4.15 -2.30 13.68
C ILE A 191 3.11 -3.40 13.44
N THR A 192 3.15 -4.09 12.29
CA THR A 192 2.26 -5.22 12.00
C THR A 192 2.53 -6.39 12.93
N SER A 193 3.79 -6.69 13.28
CA SER A 193 4.11 -7.74 14.26
C SER A 193 3.48 -7.47 15.63
N TYR A 194 3.38 -6.19 16.01
CA TYR A 194 2.70 -5.78 17.23
C TYR A 194 1.18 -5.93 17.11
N TYR A 195 0.58 -5.60 15.95
CA TYR A 195 -0.85 -5.83 15.72
C TYR A 195 -1.21 -7.33 15.67
N SER A 196 -0.39 -8.16 15.02
CA SER A 196 -0.57 -9.61 15.05
C SER A 196 -0.41 -10.17 16.46
N ALA A 197 0.50 -9.62 17.27
CA ALA A 197 0.56 -9.94 18.69
C ALA A 197 -0.74 -9.55 19.39
N LEU A 198 -1.30 -8.34 19.17
CA LEU A 198 -2.61 -7.92 19.69
C LEU A 198 -3.77 -8.83 19.24
N GLU A 199 -3.72 -9.40 18.04
CA GLU A 199 -4.67 -10.41 17.56
C GLU A 199 -4.44 -11.80 18.20
N CYS A 200 -3.21 -12.08 18.63
CA CYS A 200 -2.81 -13.26 19.39
C CYS A 200 -2.73 -13.01 20.92
N VAL A 201 -3.28 -11.90 21.42
CA VAL A 201 -3.39 -11.64 22.86
C VAL A 201 -4.54 -12.50 23.38
N THR A 202 -4.25 -13.34 24.36
CA THR A 202 -5.30 -14.16 24.99
C THR A 202 -6.35 -13.25 25.64
N PRO A 203 -7.63 -13.67 25.74
CA PRO A 203 -8.65 -12.88 26.42
C PRO A 203 -8.23 -12.37 27.81
N GLU A 204 -7.42 -13.16 28.53
CA GLU A 204 -6.85 -12.80 29.83
C GLU A 204 -5.86 -11.64 29.72
N GLU A 205 -4.87 -11.71 28.83
CA GLU A 205 -3.89 -10.63 28.65
C GLU A 205 -4.56 -9.33 28.20
N ARG A 206 -5.61 -9.40 27.35
CA ARG A 206 -6.39 -8.23 26.93
C ARG A 206 -7.18 -7.63 28.09
N TRP A 207 -7.68 -8.47 29.00
CA TRP A 207 -8.30 -8.03 30.25
C TRP A 207 -7.29 -7.34 31.18
N GLN A 208 -6.07 -7.86 31.28
CA GLN A 208 -4.99 -7.26 32.08
C GLN A 208 -4.54 -5.90 31.53
N ASP A 209 -4.38 -5.75 30.22
CA ASP A 209 -4.01 -4.48 29.60
C ASP A 209 -5.14 -3.45 29.67
N TRP A 210 -6.39 -3.89 29.50
CA TRP A 210 -7.55 -3.05 29.78
C TRP A 210 -7.56 -2.60 31.24
N ARG A 211 -7.27 -3.48 32.20
CA ARG A 211 -7.13 -3.12 33.62
C ARG A 211 -6.02 -2.11 33.84
N ARG A 212 -4.81 -2.28 33.30
CA ARG A 212 -3.72 -1.31 33.48
C ARG A 212 -4.06 0.11 33.01
N ILE A 213 -4.87 0.24 31.96
CA ILE A 213 -5.30 1.53 31.40
C ILE A 213 -6.51 2.09 32.16
N ASN A 214 -7.45 1.23 32.57
CA ASN A 214 -8.75 1.63 33.14
C ASN A 214 -8.84 1.49 34.68
N GLU A 215 -7.86 0.88 35.36
CA GLU A 215 -7.72 0.83 36.83
C GLU A 215 -7.28 2.18 37.43
N ARG A 216 -7.35 3.26 36.65
CA ARG A 216 -7.38 4.64 37.18
C ARG A 216 -8.79 5.22 37.25
N ILE A 217 -9.82 4.39 37.14
CA ILE A 217 -11.20 4.82 37.34
C ILE A 217 -11.62 4.41 38.75
N SER A 218 -11.74 5.41 39.62
CA SER A 218 -12.56 5.32 40.84
C SER A 218 -14.00 5.12 40.41
N VAL A 219 -14.45 3.87 40.27
CA VAL A 219 -15.85 3.55 40.01
C VAL A 219 -16.58 3.56 41.35
N GLU A 220 -17.38 4.60 41.58
CA GLU A 220 -18.43 4.56 42.59
C GLU A 220 -19.62 3.76 42.04
N ALA A 221 -19.53 2.43 42.13
CA ALA A 221 -20.65 1.57 41.80
C ALA A 221 -21.53 1.37 43.03
N THR A 222 -22.78 1.81 42.96
CA THR A 222 -23.82 1.40 43.91
C THR A 222 -24.55 0.21 43.35
N ILE A 223 -24.58 -0.90 44.10
CA ILE A 223 -25.41 -2.07 43.76
C ILE A 223 -26.86 -1.67 43.96
N LEU A 224 -27.61 -1.51 42.87
CA LEU A 224 -29.06 -1.37 42.94
C LEU A 224 -29.67 -2.77 43.02
N PRO A 225 -30.28 -3.18 44.15
CA PRO A 225 -30.89 -4.49 44.28
C PRO A 225 -32.16 -4.55 43.42
N ALA A 226 -32.01 -5.04 42.18
CA ALA A 226 -33.11 -5.15 41.21
C ALA A 226 -34.32 -5.93 41.75
N THR A 227 -34.09 -6.88 42.67
CA THR A 227 -35.13 -7.65 43.36
C THR A 227 -36.16 -6.77 44.07
N GLN A 228 -35.78 -5.58 44.56
CA GLN A 228 -36.69 -4.63 45.20
C GLN A 228 -37.62 -3.90 44.23
N PHE A 229 -37.34 -3.98 42.92
CA PHE A 229 -38.09 -3.30 41.86
C PHE A 229 -38.93 -4.28 41.04
N VAL A 230 -38.47 -5.53 40.87
CA VAL A 230 -39.22 -6.57 40.13
C VAL A 230 -40.61 -6.79 40.73
N SER A 231 -40.74 -6.81 42.06
CA SER A 231 -42.04 -6.99 42.72
C SER A 231 -42.98 -5.78 42.62
N LYS A 232 -42.50 -4.63 42.13
CA LYS A 232 -43.28 -3.39 41.98
C LYS A 232 -43.83 -3.20 40.56
N VAL A 233 -43.40 -4.03 39.62
CA VAL A 233 -43.85 -4.00 38.23
C VAL A 233 -44.85 -5.14 38.04
N PRO A 234 -46.11 -4.84 37.66
CA PRO A 234 -47.08 -5.89 37.36
C PRO A 234 -46.62 -6.72 36.16
N GLU A 235 -46.98 -8.00 36.13
CA GLU A 235 -46.75 -8.81 34.92
C GLU A 235 -47.52 -8.22 33.74
N PRO A 236 -46.91 -8.18 32.54
CA PRO A 236 -47.56 -7.65 31.35
C PRO A 236 -48.81 -8.47 31.01
N THR A 237 -49.88 -7.78 30.64
CA THR A 237 -51.12 -8.42 30.22
C THR A 237 -50.96 -9.10 28.86
N GLU A 238 -51.80 -10.09 28.55
CA GLU A 238 -51.77 -10.75 27.24
C GLU A 238 -51.94 -9.77 26.06
N LEU A 239 -52.72 -8.70 26.27
CA LEU A 239 -52.96 -7.69 25.24
C LEU A 239 -51.68 -6.90 24.94
N GLU A 240 -50.93 -6.52 25.98
CA GLU A 240 -49.63 -5.86 25.85
C GLU A 240 -48.60 -6.78 25.20
N LEU A 241 -48.59 -8.07 25.54
CA LEU A 241 -47.71 -9.06 24.90
C LEU A 241 -48.00 -9.22 23.41
N ARG A 242 -49.28 -9.23 23.01
CA ARG A 242 -49.66 -9.31 21.59
C ARG A 242 -49.27 -8.04 20.83
N GLN A 243 -49.50 -6.86 21.41
CA GLN A 243 -49.08 -5.59 20.80
C GLN A 243 -47.56 -5.54 20.64
N PHE A 244 -46.81 -5.94 21.67
CA PHE A 244 -45.36 -6.02 21.64
C PHE A 244 -44.85 -6.99 20.56
N TYR A 245 -45.48 -8.18 20.44
CA TYR A 245 -45.15 -9.10 19.36
C TYR A 245 -45.46 -8.51 17.97
N ASP A 246 -46.62 -7.89 17.80
CA ASP A 246 -47.05 -7.33 16.51
C ASP A 246 -46.16 -6.18 16.01
N GLU A 247 -45.60 -5.39 16.94
CA GLU A 247 -44.65 -4.32 16.64
C GLU A 247 -43.32 -4.87 16.10
N TYR A 248 -42.78 -5.92 16.72
CA TYR A 248 -41.45 -6.44 16.42
C TYR A 248 -41.41 -7.73 15.59
N LYS A 249 -42.57 -8.27 15.16
CA LYS A 249 -42.65 -9.54 14.39
C LYS A 249 -41.85 -9.56 13.08
N ASN A 250 -41.59 -8.39 12.51
CA ASN A 250 -40.89 -8.24 11.23
C ASN A 250 -39.39 -7.92 11.39
N GLN A 251 -38.92 -7.65 12.61
CA GLN A 251 -37.54 -7.31 12.91
C GLN A 251 -36.69 -8.58 13.04
N VAL A 252 -35.54 -8.59 12.38
CA VAL A 252 -34.58 -9.70 12.46
C VAL A 252 -33.78 -9.58 13.75
N ASP A 253 -33.40 -10.72 14.31
CA ASP A 253 -32.53 -10.77 15.48
C ASP A 253 -31.19 -10.07 15.22
N ASN A 254 -30.59 -9.54 16.29
CA ASN A 254 -29.25 -8.95 16.26
C ASN A 254 -29.09 -7.76 15.29
N THR A 255 -30.14 -6.94 15.14
CA THR A 255 -30.07 -5.70 14.36
C THR A 255 -29.20 -4.68 15.09
N ASN A 256 -28.26 -4.06 14.38
CA ASN A 256 -27.42 -3.00 14.93
C ASN A 256 -28.06 -1.62 14.74
N GLN A 257 -28.05 -0.80 15.78
CA GLN A 257 -28.43 0.61 15.71
C GLN A 257 -27.18 1.49 15.77
N TRP A 258 -27.15 2.52 14.93
CA TRP A 258 -26.09 3.51 14.93
C TRP A 258 -26.40 4.60 15.96
N VAL A 259 -25.61 4.67 17.03
CA VAL A 259 -25.72 5.72 18.06
C VAL A 259 -24.37 6.42 18.17
N SER A 260 -24.35 7.73 17.93
CA SER A 260 -23.14 8.56 18.03
C SER A 260 -21.95 8.01 17.22
N GLY A 261 -22.21 7.49 16.02
CA GLY A 261 -21.18 6.97 15.11
C GLY A 261 -20.65 5.58 15.45
N ARG A 262 -21.27 4.87 16.41
CA ARG A 262 -20.94 3.48 16.74
C ARG A 262 -22.13 2.56 16.51
N ALA A 263 -21.90 1.40 15.90
CA ALA A 263 -22.89 0.34 15.81
C ALA A 263 -22.99 -0.38 17.17
N LEU A 264 -24.17 -0.34 17.78
CA LEU A 264 -24.50 -1.04 19.03
C LEU A 264 -25.63 -2.04 18.76
N PRO A 265 -25.73 -3.13 19.53
CA PRO A 265 -26.89 -4.01 19.45
C PRO A 265 -28.15 -3.19 19.77
N SER A 266 -29.18 -3.32 18.93
CA SER A 266 -30.47 -2.69 19.20
C SER A 266 -31.04 -3.24 20.52
N PRO A 267 -31.59 -2.38 21.39
CA PRO A 267 -32.30 -2.81 22.58
C PRO A 267 -33.65 -3.47 22.25
N ASP A 268 -34.15 -3.28 21.03
CA ASP A 268 -35.42 -3.81 20.56
C ASP A 268 -35.30 -5.29 20.12
N PRO A 269 -36.26 -6.16 20.48
CA PRO A 269 -36.22 -7.56 20.09
C PRO A 269 -36.49 -7.74 18.60
N GLY A 270 -35.98 -8.83 18.04
CA GLY A 270 -36.30 -9.27 16.68
C GLY A 270 -36.84 -10.69 16.69
N PHE A 271 -38.12 -10.87 16.34
CA PHE A 271 -38.77 -12.18 16.32
C PHE A 271 -38.71 -12.89 14.96
N LYS A 272 -38.22 -12.21 13.92
CA LYS A 272 -38.16 -12.75 12.56
C LYS A 272 -36.90 -13.58 12.36
N VAL A 273 -37.08 -14.88 12.10
CA VAL A 273 -35.99 -15.76 11.69
C VAL A 273 -35.51 -15.36 10.27
N PRO A 274 -34.20 -15.21 10.03
CA PRO A 274 -33.66 -14.92 8.70
C PRO A 274 -34.10 -15.95 7.65
N ARG A 275 -34.32 -15.48 6.42
CA ARG A 275 -34.71 -16.37 5.31
C ARG A 275 -33.60 -17.37 5.02
N ARG A 276 -33.90 -18.66 5.16
CA ARG A 276 -33.02 -19.74 4.70
C ARG A 276 -33.23 -19.95 3.20
N VAL A 277 -32.15 -19.94 2.42
CA VAL A 277 -32.17 -20.25 0.99
C VAL A 277 -31.52 -21.61 0.74
N ARG A 278 -32.10 -22.40 -0.17
CA ARG A 278 -31.46 -23.60 -0.69
C ARG A 278 -30.65 -23.19 -1.91
N LEU A 279 -29.32 -23.27 -1.80
CA LEU A 279 -28.42 -22.99 -2.90
C LEU A 279 -28.08 -24.30 -3.59
N GLN A 280 -28.19 -24.32 -4.91
CA GLN A 280 -27.58 -25.32 -5.77
C GLN A 280 -26.51 -24.61 -6.57
N TYR A 281 -25.32 -25.19 -6.65
CA TYR A 281 -24.24 -24.70 -7.49
C TYR A 281 -23.93 -25.75 -8.54
N LEU A 282 -23.68 -25.30 -9.76
CA LEU A 282 -23.12 -26.12 -10.83
C LEU A 282 -21.64 -25.79 -10.87
N LEU A 283 -20.80 -26.76 -10.52
CA LEU A 283 -19.36 -26.66 -10.70
C LEU A 283 -19.03 -27.33 -12.03
N GLY A 284 -18.53 -26.56 -12.99
CA GLY A 284 -18.06 -27.06 -14.27
C GLY A 284 -16.56 -26.87 -14.36
N ASP A 285 -15.85 -27.95 -14.68
CA ASP A 285 -14.46 -27.85 -15.12
C ASP A 285 -14.42 -27.42 -16.58
N ILE A 286 -13.89 -26.23 -16.82
CA ILE A 286 -13.79 -25.62 -18.14
C ILE A 286 -12.80 -26.39 -19.00
N GLU A 287 -11.73 -26.93 -18.42
CA GLU A 287 -10.67 -27.62 -19.16
C GLU A 287 -11.19 -28.94 -19.75
N THR A 288 -11.82 -29.78 -18.93
CA THR A 288 -12.44 -31.03 -19.40
C THR A 288 -13.52 -30.78 -20.47
N LYS A 289 -14.30 -29.71 -20.32
CA LYS A 289 -15.34 -29.33 -21.30
C LYS A 289 -14.74 -28.85 -22.62
N THR A 290 -13.68 -28.05 -22.57
CA THR A 290 -13.00 -27.55 -23.76
C THR A 290 -12.32 -28.70 -24.53
N LEU A 291 -11.63 -29.61 -23.83
CA LEU A 291 -11.01 -30.78 -24.46
C LEU A 291 -12.01 -31.72 -25.14
N ALA A 292 -13.23 -31.82 -24.62
CA ALA A 292 -14.26 -32.68 -25.21
C ALA A 292 -14.90 -32.11 -26.50
N ILE A 293 -14.79 -30.80 -26.73
CA ILE A 293 -15.45 -30.10 -27.84
C ILE A 293 -14.42 -29.62 -28.87
N ILE A 294 -13.12 -29.67 -28.55
CA ILE A 294 -12.06 -29.17 -29.43
C ILE A 294 -12.08 -29.84 -30.81
N ASP A 295 -12.39 -31.13 -30.87
CA ASP A 295 -12.47 -31.91 -32.11
C ASP A 295 -13.74 -31.61 -32.94
N ASP A 296 -14.76 -31.01 -32.31
CA ASP A 296 -16.01 -30.60 -32.98
C ASP A 296 -15.90 -29.17 -33.57
N VAL A 297 -14.84 -28.43 -33.28
CA VAL A 297 -14.62 -27.09 -33.83
C VAL A 297 -14.07 -27.20 -35.24
N ALA A 298 -14.78 -26.65 -36.22
CA ALA A 298 -14.31 -26.65 -37.59
C ALA A 298 -13.11 -25.72 -37.76
N GLU A 299 -12.10 -26.18 -38.51
CA GLU A 299 -10.89 -25.39 -38.81
C GLU A 299 -11.21 -24.02 -39.42
N ALA A 300 -12.26 -23.94 -40.25
CA ALA A 300 -12.72 -22.68 -40.84
C ALA A 300 -13.16 -21.65 -39.77
N ASP A 301 -13.84 -22.10 -38.72
CA ASP A 301 -14.27 -21.23 -37.62
C ASP A 301 -13.07 -20.77 -36.77
N ILE A 302 -12.04 -21.60 -36.64
CA ILE A 302 -10.77 -21.24 -35.99
C ILE A 302 -10.06 -20.14 -36.79
N VAL A 303 -9.97 -20.29 -38.11
CA VAL A 303 -9.35 -19.31 -39.00
C VAL A 303 -10.13 -17.98 -38.99
N ASP A 304 -11.46 -18.04 -39.11
CA ASP A 304 -12.31 -16.84 -39.08
C ASP A 304 -12.23 -16.13 -37.72
N PHE A 305 -12.19 -16.88 -36.61
CA PHE A 305 -12.01 -16.31 -35.29
C PHE A 305 -10.62 -15.69 -35.12
N TYR A 306 -9.56 -16.37 -35.58
CA TYR A 306 -8.20 -15.87 -35.51
C TYR A 306 -8.05 -14.56 -36.30
N GLU A 307 -8.47 -14.52 -37.56
CA GLU A 307 -8.31 -13.32 -38.41
C GLU A 307 -9.12 -12.13 -37.89
N ASN A 308 -10.31 -12.34 -37.33
CA ASN A 308 -11.11 -11.27 -36.74
C ASN A 308 -10.56 -10.73 -35.40
N ASN A 309 -9.74 -11.51 -34.69
CA ASN A 309 -9.23 -11.15 -33.35
C ASN A 309 -7.71 -10.97 -33.29
N LYS A 310 -7.00 -11.14 -34.41
CA LYS A 310 -5.53 -11.16 -34.52
C LYS A 310 -4.85 -9.94 -33.90
N ASP A 311 -5.36 -8.75 -34.20
CA ASP A 311 -4.79 -7.48 -33.76
C ASP A 311 -5.01 -7.18 -32.26
N GLN A 312 -5.94 -7.89 -31.60
CA GLN A 312 -6.24 -7.68 -30.18
C GLN A 312 -5.77 -8.83 -29.28
N MET A 313 -5.86 -10.08 -29.75
CA MET A 313 -5.64 -11.26 -28.92
C MET A 313 -4.38 -12.04 -29.27
N PHE A 314 -3.83 -11.87 -30.47
CA PHE A 314 -2.73 -12.70 -30.98
C PHE A 314 -1.50 -11.88 -31.43
N VAL A 315 -1.40 -10.62 -31.00
CA VAL A 315 -0.21 -9.81 -31.23
C VAL A 315 0.94 -10.37 -30.38
N GLN A 316 1.84 -11.11 -31.03
CA GLN A 316 3.17 -11.35 -30.47
C GLN A 316 3.88 -9.99 -30.40
N SER A 317 4.01 -9.44 -29.19
CA SER A 317 5.03 -8.43 -28.97
C SER A 317 6.36 -9.06 -29.34
N GLU A 318 7.10 -8.48 -30.29
CA GLU A 318 8.48 -8.85 -30.60
C GLU A 318 9.34 -8.66 -29.35
N SER A 319 9.27 -9.63 -28.46
CA SER A 319 10.31 -9.95 -27.52
C SER A 319 11.45 -10.46 -28.39
N THR A 320 12.58 -9.75 -28.38
CA THR A 320 13.86 -10.24 -28.89
C THR A 320 14.23 -11.51 -28.12
N ALA A 321 13.65 -12.64 -28.52
CA ALA A 321 14.09 -13.96 -28.12
C ALA A 321 15.32 -14.26 -28.98
N SER A 322 16.48 -14.30 -28.33
CA SER A 322 17.70 -14.81 -28.91
C SER A 322 17.42 -16.15 -29.59
N GLU A 323 17.87 -16.28 -30.85
CA GLU A 323 17.96 -17.56 -31.55
C GLU A 323 18.67 -18.55 -30.63
N VAL A 324 17.89 -19.50 -30.10
CA VAL A 324 18.44 -20.74 -29.58
C VAL A 324 18.51 -21.64 -30.80
N ASP A 325 19.72 -21.78 -31.36
CA ASP A 325 20.05 -22.80 -32.33
C ASP A 325 19.62 -24.16 -31.76
N ALA A 326 18.52 -24.70 -32.27
CA ALA A 326 18.18 -26.09 -32.10
C ALA A 326 19.00 -26.89 -33.12
N GLU A 327 20.08 -27.50 -32.66
CA GLU A 327 20.80 -28.53 -33.41
C GLU A 327 19.83 -29.64 -33.82
N ASP A 328 19.79 -29.86 -35.13
CA ASP A 328 19.03 -30.90 -35.83
C ASP A 328 19.58 -32.30 -35.49
N PRO A 329 18.81 -33.24 -34.93
CA PRO A 329 19.20 -34.63 -34.88
C PRO A 329 18.83 -35.29 -36.22
N ALA A 330 19.86 -35.50 -37.03
CA ALA A 330 19.82 -36.21 -38.31
C ALA A 330 19.00 -37.52 -38.28
N GLU A 331 18.14 -37.66 -39.29
CA GLU A 331 17.59 -38.94 -39.72
C GLU A 331 18.70 -39.90 -40.19
N GLN A 332 18.60 -41.18 -39.81
CA GLN A 332 18.71 -42.32 -40.73
C GLN A 332 18.25 -43.64 -40.07
N PRO A 333 17.92 -44.70 -40.84
CA PRO A 333 16.56 -45.25 -40.85
C PRO A 333 16.49 -46.77 -40.55
N GLY A 334 15.25 -47.26 -40.37
CA GLY A 334 14.76 -48.60 -40.73
C GLY A 334 15.46 -49.85 -40.18
N ASP A 335 14.73 -50.69 -39.44
CA ASP A 335 14.32 -51.99 -39.99
C ASP A 335 13.30 -52.71 -39.11
N GLU A 336 12.50 -53.49 -39.83
CA GLU A 336 11.35 -54.28 -39.44
C GLU A 336 11.70 -55.46 -38.49
N ASP A 337 10.71 -55.86 -37.71
CA ASP A 337 10.09 -57.20 -37.78
C ASP A 337 9.98 -58.01 -36.46
N ASN A 338 8.77 -58.56 -36.33
CA ASN A 338 8.31 -59.76 -35.64
C ASN A 338 8.44 -59.96 -34.11
N ASN A 339 7.29 -59.77 -33.44
CA ASN A 339 6.36 -60.82 -32.98
C ASN A 339 6.77 -61.87 -31.91
N GLU A 340 5.72 -62.29 -31.19
CA GLU A 340 5.54 -63.47 -30.31
C GLU A 340 5.91 -63.38 -28.80
N ALA A 341 4.88 -63.01 -28.03
CA ALA A 341 4.12 -63.90 -27.12
C ALA A 341 4.87 -64.96 -26.29
N THR A 342 4.74 -64.88 -24.96
CA THR A 342 4.08 -65.87 -24.06
C THR A 342 4.03 -65.26 -22.64
N GLU A 343 2.88 -65.01 -22.01
CA GLU A 343 2.16 -65.97 -21.14
C GLU A 343 3.11 -66.61 -20.08
N VAL A 344 2.92 -66.52 -18.76
CA VAL A 344 1.83 -67.15 -17.99
C VAL A 344 1.90 -66.71 -16.51
N SER A 345 0.73 -66.32 -16.00
CA SER A 345 0.06 -66.61 -14.72
C SER A 345 0.74 -66.66 -13.33
N ASP A 346 -0.15 -66.33 -12.38
CA ASP A 346 -0.29 -66.83 -11.01
C ASP A 346 0.66 -66.31 -9.92
N ALA A 347 0.25 -66.13 -8.68
CA ALA A 347 -1.05 -66.03 -8.03
C ALA A 347 -0.73 -65.74 -6.56
N ASN A 348 -1.46 -64.77 -5.99
CA ASN A 348 -2.12 -64.86 -4.69
C ASN A 348 -1.31 -64.87 -3.36
N ALA A 349 -2.01 -64.30 -2.37
CA ALA A 349 -1.92 -64.49 -0.91
C ALA A 349 -0.71 -63.90 -0.18
N ASN A 350 -0.79 -63.40 1.05
CA ASN A 350 -1.83 -62.96 2.00
C ASN A 350 -1.04 -62.44 3.23
N GLU A 351 -1.69 -61.75 4.16
CA GLU A 351 -1.25 -61.47 5.55
C GLU A 351 -0.09 -60.45 5.71
N SER A 352 -0.17 -59.42 6.56
CA SER A 352 -0.89 -59.26 7.85
C SER A 352 -1.34 -57.82 8.08
#